data_AF-A0A927QMX8-F1
#
_entry.id   AF-A0A927QMX8-F1
#
_cell.length_a   1.000
_cell.length_b   1.000
_cell.length_c   1.000
_cell.angle_alpha   90.00
_cell.angle_beta   90.00
_cell.angle_gamma   90.00
#
_symmetry.space_group_name_H-M   'P 1'
#
loop_
_entity.id
_entity.type
_entity.pdbx_description
1 polymer ?
#
loop_
_entity_poly.entity_id
_entity_poly.type
_entity_poly.pdbx_seq_one_letter_code
_entity_poly.pdbx_strand_id
1 'polypeptide(L)'
;MLATIIPKTLKMNELAKIGKGKTILISISILLVSIHTIYFYQSVRPEIESTKLVRQLISFLFTIGLLIMVYKGKKWAKITSIGLFSLALLVAVISLFTLEVPFINKVPLLVMTLVYSISIYHFGFAKSFKEFFKYQNTETEIKEPVQDSKQLMEAEKFWKIIEICKTNSFGNYEKQQSELSKELIKLTAIEVLEFDNKFRTLKGEIYNWDFWASAYIINGGCSDDCFSDFRGWLIGQGKSIFESAVQNIENLSELSETNNGDWEGLSYVPNDIYIKKTGNNIPQGIQENIEISGEEWEEDETYLKNKYPKLWSKFGM
;
A
#
# COMPACT_ATOMS: atom_id res chain seq x y z
N MET A 1 -0.04 -28.01 -9.72
CA MET A 1 1.16 -27.64 -8.95
C MET A 1 1.02 -26.16 -8.62
N LEU A 2 0.57 -25.87 -7.39
CA LEU A 2 0.15 -24.54 -6.94
C LEU A 2 1.35 -23.60 -6.86
N ALA A 3 1.42 -22.64 -7.80
CA ALA A 3 2.22 -21.45 -7.61
C ALA A 3 1.49 -20.57 -6.59
N THR A 4 1.90 -20.71 -5.34
CA THR A 4 1.49 -19.85 -4.22
C THR A 4 1.87 -18.41 -4.57
N ILE A 5 0.91 -17.62 -5.05
CA ILE A 5 1.08 -16.18 -5.21
C ILE A 5 1.12 -15.60 -3.79
N ILE A 6 2.35 -15.45 -3.29
CA ILE A 6 2.65 -14.70 -2.08
C ILE A 6 2.09 -13.29 -2.31
N PRO A 7 1.19 -12.77 -1.45
CA PRO A 7 0.68 -11.43 -1.61
C PRO A 7 1.88 -10.49 -1.56
N LYS A 8 1.99 -9.65 -2.59
CA LYS A 8 3.04 -8.66 -2.76
C LYS A 8 2.96 -7.69 -1.58
N THR A 9 3.64 -8.06 -0.49
CA THR A 9 3.88 -7.24 0.69
C THR A 9 4.12 -5.82 0.23
N LEU A 10 3.34 -4.86 0.73
CA LEU A 10 3.42 -3.44 0.41
C LEU A 10 4.89 -3.05 0.15
N LYS A 11 5.30 -2.98 -1.12
CA LYS A 11 6.73 -2.95 -1.45
C LYS A 11 7.31 -1.70 -0.80
N MET A 12 8.30 -1.89 0.08
CA MET A 12 8.99 -0.79 0.74
C MET A 12 9.50 0.18 -0.33
N ASN A 13 9.00 1.41 -0.33
CA ASN A 13 9.38 2.42 -1.32
C ASN A 13 10.89 2.73 -1.23
N GLU A 14 11.49 3.26 -2.30
CA GLU A 14 12.94 3.52 -2.35
C GLU A 14 13.43 4.39 -1.18
N LEU A 15 12.62 5.37 -0.78
CA LEU A 15 12.94 6.28 0.31
C LEU A 15 12.98 5.57 1.69
N ALA A 16 12.08 4.61 1.91
CA ALA A 16 12.05 3.74 3.09
C ALA A 16 13.18 2.71 3.08
N LYS A 17 13.60 2.20 1.91
CA LYS A 17 14.80 1.35 1.79
C LYS A 17 16.06 2.11 2.22
N ILE A 18 16.21 3.36 1.77
CA ILE A 18 17.28 4.25 2.21
C ILE A 18 17.19 4.48 3.73
N GLY A 19 15.98 4.71 4.26
CA GLY A 19 15.72 4.89 5.68
C GLY A 19 16.16 3.69 6.52
N LYS A 20 15.84 2.47 6.07
CA LYS A 20 16.25 1.21 6.69
C LYS A 20 17.77 1.09 6.76
N GLY A 21 18.46 1.26 5.63
CA GLY A 21 19.92 1.16 5.56
C GLY A 21 20.62 2.17 6.45
N LYS A 22 20.19 3.44 6.42
CA LYS A 22 20.74 4.51 7.28
C LYS A 22 20.51 4.24 8.76
N THR A 23 19.35 3.71 9.14
CA THR A 23 19.05 3.36 10.54
C THR A 23 20.01 2.30 11.09
N ILE A 24 20.33 1.28 10.29
CA ILE A 24 21.29 0.24 10.65
C ILE A 24 22.69 0.84 10.81
N LEU A 25 23.15 1.60 9.81
CA LEU A 25 24.48 2.20 9.83
C LEU A 25 24.68 3.14 11.05
N ILE A 26 23.70 4.00 11.33
CA ILE A 26 23.75 4.91 12.48
C ILE A 26 23.75 4.12 13.79
N SER A 27 22.95 3.07 13.89
CA SER A 27 22.94 2.20 15.08
C SER A 27 24.31 1.57 15.32
N ILE A 28 24.97 1.07 14.27
CA ILE A 28 26.33 0.54 14.35
C ILE A 28 27.33 1.62 14.82
N SER A 29 27.26 2.83 14.27
CA SER A 29 28.13 3.94 14.69
C SER A 29 27.97 4.29 16.17
N ILE A 30 26.74 4.32 16.69
CA ILE A 30 26.47 4.56 18.12
C ILE A 30 27.11 3.45 18.98
N LEU A 31 26.96 2.19 18.57
CA LEU A 31 27.51 1.05 19.29
C LEU A 31 29.05 1.07 19.28
N LEU A 32 29.68 1.42 18.15
CA LEU A 32 31.13 1.57 18.04
C LEU A 32 31.67 2.66 18.97
N VAL A 33 30.99 3.81 19.04
CA VAL A 33 31.32 4.89 19.96
C VAL A 33 31.23 4.41 21.42
N SER A 34 30.19 3.64 21.76
CA SER A 34 30.04 3.08 23.10
C SER A 34 31.17 2.10 23.45
N ILE A 35 31.50 1.17 22.55
CA ILE A 35 32.62 0.22 22.72
C ILE A 35 33.94 0.96 22.89
N HIS A 36 34.22 1.95 22.04
CA HIS A 36 35.44 2.74 22.11
C HIS A 36 35.56 3.48 23.44
N THR A 37 34.45 4.03 23.94
CA THR A 37 34.41 4.72 25.25
C THR A 37 34.73 3.76 26.41
N ILE A 38 34.20 2.53 26.35
CA ILE A 38 34.48 1.50 27.36
C ILE A 38 35.96 1.10 27.30
N TYR A 39 36.48 0.81 26.11
CA TYR A 39 37.87 0.44 25.90
C TYR A 39 38.83 1.52 26.39
N PHE A 40 38.65 2.77 25.95
CA PHE A 40 39.51 3.89 26.31
C PHE A 40 39.54 4.12 27.82
N TYR A 41 38.39 3.98 28.49
CA TYR A 41 38.33 4.15 29.94
C TYR A 41 39.16 3.08 30.69
N GLN A 42 39.10 1.83 30.25
CA GLN A 42 39.81 0.73 30.90
C GLN A 42 41.30 0.70 30.52
N SER A 43 41.67 1.06 29.29
CA SER A 43 43.06 1.02 28.82
C SER A 43 43.97 2.04 29.49
N VAL A 44 43.41 3.12 30.04
CA VAL A 44 44.17 4.18 30.72
C VAL A 44 44.42 3.85 32.19
N ARG A 45 43.78 2.80 32.73
CA ARG A 45 43.93 2.41 34.14
C ARG A 45 44.84 1.21 34.31
N PRO A 46 45.67 1.18 35.36
CA PRO A 46 46.59 0.07 35.62
C PRO A 46 45.87 -1.23 36.00
N GLU A 47 44.65 -1.15 36.55
CA GLU A 47 43.82 -2.29 36.91
C GLU A 47 42.39 -2.11 36.39
N ILE A 48 41.73 -3.22 36.02
CA ILE A 48 40.35 -3.22 35.51
C ILE A 48 39.38 -2.97 36.66
N GLU A 49 38.65 -1.86 36.59
CA GLU A 49 37.62 -1.53 37.57
C GLU A 49 36.32 -2.30 37.27
N SER A 50 36.24 -3.52 37.79
CA SER A 50 35.21 -4.51 37.46
C SER A 50 33.77 -4.01 37.67
N THR A 51 33.51 -3.29 38.76
CA THR A 51 32.17 -2.74 39.06
C THR A 51 31.72 -1.75 37.99
N LYS A 52 32.64 -0.90 37.52
CA LYS A 52 32.37 0.09 36.48
C LYS A 52 32.24 -0.56 35.10
N LEU A 53 33.06 -1.57 34.81
CA LEU A 53 32.95 -2.37 33.58
C LEU A 53 31.56 -3.04 33.49
N VAL A 54 31.08 -3.66 34.56
CA VAL A 54 29.75 -4.28 34.60
C VAL A 54 28.66 -3.23 34.32
N ARG A 55 28.71 -2.06 34.96
CA ARG A 55 27.74 -0.97 34.70
C ARG A 55 27.77 -0.50 33.24
N GLN A 56 28.96 -0.39 32.65
CA GLN A 56 29.15 -0.02 31.25
C GLN A 56 28.55 -1.05 30.29
N LEU A 57 28.77 -2.35 30.56
CA LEU A 57 28.19 -3.43 29.75
C LEU A 57 26.66 -3.45 29.84
N ILE A 58 26.08 -3.22 31.02
CA ILE A 58 24.63 -3.09 31.19
C ILE A 58 24.09 -1.92 30.36
N SER A 59 24.74 -0.76 30.42
CA SER A 59 24.34 0.42 29.63
C SER A 59 24.49 0.19 28.12
N PHE A 60 25.49 -0.57 27.70
CA PHE A 60 25.69 -0.95 26.31
C PHE A 60 24.55 -1.86 25.82
N LEU A 61 24.19 -2.89 26.59
CA LEU A 61 23.06 -3.78 26.28
C LEU A 61 21.73 -3.01 26.24
N PHE A 62 21.53 -2.06 27.16
CA PHE A 62 20.36 -1.18 27.13
C PHE A 62 20.31 -0.34 25.85
N THR A 63 21.45 0.16 25.40
CA THR A 63 21.56 0.93 24.14
C THR A 63 21.22 0.05 22.93
N ILE A 64 21.71 -1.19 22.89
CA ILE A 64 21.32 -2.18 21.86
C ILE A 64 19.80 -2.39 21.87
N GLY A 65 19.22 -2.67 23.04
CA GLY A 65 17.78 -2.89 23.19
C GLY A 65 16.96 -1.70 22.71
N LEU A 66 17.38 -0.49 23.06
CA LEU A 66 16.73 0.76 22.63
C LEU A 66 16.78 0.93 21.10
N LEU A 67 17.95 0.73 20.49
CA LEU A 67 18.11 0.83 19.03
C LEU A 67 17.31 -0.24 18.27
N ILE A 68 17.24 -1.46 18.80
CA ILE A 68 16.37 -2.52 18.26
C ILE A 68 14.90 -2.10 18.31
N MET A 69 14.46 -1.47 19.41
CA MET A 69 13.07 -1.00 19.53
C MET A 69 12.77 0.15 18.58
N VAL A 70 13.73 1.05 18.32
CA VAL A 70 13.62 2.06 17.25
C VAL A 70 13.49 1.39 15.89
N TYR A 71 14.30 0.36 15.62
CA TYR A 71 14.23 -0.44 14.40
C TYR A 71 12.96 -1.30 14.29
N LYS A 72 12.21 -1.49 15.37
CA LYS A 72 10.87 -2.13 15.35
C LYS A 72 9.73 -1.12 15.26
N GLY A 73 10.01 0.15 14.98
CA GLY A 73 8.98 1.19 14.83
C GLY A 73 8.35 1.66 16.15
N LYS A 74 8.93 1.36 17.31
CA LYS A 74 8.34 1.76 18.60
C LYS A 74 8.50 3.26 18.85
N LYS A 75 7.37 3.98 18.90
CA LYS A 75 7.33 5.45 19.08
C LYS A 75 8.00 5.91 20.36
N TRP A 76 7.79 5.21 21.47
CA TRP A 76 8.44 5.54 22.76
C TRP A 76 9.96 5.44 22.64
N ALA A 77 10.48 4.37 22.03
CA ALA A 77 11.92 4.15 21.88
C ALA A 77 12.58 5.24 21.03
N LYS A 78 11.90 5.70 19.97
CA LYS A 78 12.35 6.84 19.15
C LYS A 78 12.49 8.10 19.99
N ILE A 79 11.46 8.46 20.77
CA ILE A 79 11.44 9.67 21.60
C ILE A 79 12.52 9.58 22.68
N THR A 80 12.60 8.45 23.37
CA THR A 80 13.63 8.18 24.39
C THR A 80 15.03 8.29 23.82
N SER A 81 15.28 7.73 22.63
CA SER A 81 16.59 7.80 21.96
C SER A 81 16.98 9.24 21.64
N ILE A 82 16.07 10.02 21.05
CA ILE A 82 16.33 11.44 20.74
C ILE A 82 16.68 12.21 22.02
N GLY A 83 15.92 12.01 23.11
CA GLY A 83 16.18 12.65 24.39
C GLY A 83 17.55 12.30 24.97
N LEU A 84 17.88 11.01 25.06
CA LEU A 84 19.16 10.53 25.59
C LEU A 84 20.36 11.00 24.76
N PHE A 85 20.26 10.93 23.43
CA PHE A 85 21.34 11.37 22.55
C PHE A 85 21.52 12.89 22.56
N SER A 86 20.44 13.66 22.76
CA SER A 86 20.53 15.12 22.93
C SER A 86 21.26 15.48 24.23
N LEU A 87 20.99 14.77 25.32
CA LEU A 87 21.70 14.96 26.58
C LEU A 87 23.19 14.57 26.46
N ALA A 88 23.48 13.43 25.84
CA ALA A 88 24.86 12.98 25.60
C ALA A 88 25.65 13.96 24.72
N LEU A 89 25.00 14.50 23.68
CA LEU A 89 25.58 15.53 22.81
C LEU A 89 25.92 16.80 23.61
N LEU A 90 25.01 17.27 24.45
CA LEU A 90 25.24 18.45 25.30
C LEU A 90 26.42 18.24 26.25
N VAL A 91 26.49 17.09 26.93
CA VAL A 91 27.61 16.75 27.83
C VAL A 91 28.94 16.69 27.06
N ALA A 92 28.95 16.07 25.87
CA ALA A 92 30.15 15.98 25.05
C ALA A 92 30.64 17.37 24.59
N VAL A 93 29.72 18.23 24.17
CA VAL A 93 30.03 19.61 23.74
C VAL A 93 30.57 20.44 24.91
N ILE A 94 29.94 20.41 26.08
CA ILE A 94 30.47 21.12 27.26
C ILE A 94 31.87 20.61 27.61
N SER A 95 32.06 19.29 27.62
CA SER A 95 33.34 18.65 27.96
C SER A 95 34.48 19.05 27.01
N LEU A 96 34.18 19.34 25.74
CA LEU A 96 35.19 19.82 24.79
C LEU A 96 35.82 21.15 25.22
N PHE A 97 35.04 22.03 25.86
CA PHE A 97 35.49 23.36 26.29
C PHE A 97 36.00 23.38 27.72
N THR A 98 35.46 22.53 28.61
CA THR A 98 35.80 22.56 30.04
C THR A 98 36.99 21.68 30.40
N LEU A 99 37.30 20.64 29.62
CA LEU A 99 38.44 19.76 29.94
C LEU A 99 39.76 20.35 29.47
N GLU A 100 40.64 20.61 30.43
CA GLU A 100 42.04 21.03 30.22
C GLU A 100 42.94 19.82 29.95
N VAL A 101 42.70 19.13 28.83
CA VAL A 101 43.51 18.01 28.35
C VAL A 101 44.09 18.30 26.96
N PRO A 102 45.22 17.66 26.58
CA PRO A 102 45.75 17.78 25.22
C PRO A 102 44.69 17.46 24.16
N PHE A 103 44.74 18.15 23.02
CA PHE A 103 43.72 18.05 21.98
C PHE A 103 43.46 16.61 21.50
N ILE A 104 44.49 15.78 21.46
CA ILE A 104 44.38 14.37 21.06
C ILE A 104 43.39 13.59 21.94
N ASN A 105 43.27 13.95 23.22
CA ASN A 105 42.34 13.30 24.15
C ASN A 105 40.89 13.80 23.96
N LYS A 106 40.68 14.87 23.19
CA LYS A 106 39.35 15.40 22.82
C LYS A 106 38.77 14.72 21.59
N VAL A 107 39.55 13.94 20.84
CA VAL A 107 39.09 13.24 19.62
C VAL A 107 37.85 12.37 19.85
N PRO A 108 37.75 11.55 20.92
CA PRO A 108 36.54 10.76 21.18
C PRO A 108 35.30 11.63 21.42
N LEU A 109 35.46 12.79 22.06
CA LEU A 109 34.37 13.75 22.28
C LEU A 109 33.86 14.36 20.97
N LEU A 110 34.76 14.63 20.02
CA LEU A 110 34.40 15.10 18.68
C LEU A 110 33.63 14.03 17.90
N VAL A 111 34.10 12.78 17.95
CA VAL A 111 33.41 11.65 17.29
C VAL A 111 32.03 11.43 17.90
N MET A 112 31.90 11.45 19.23
CA MET A 112 30.60 11.39 19.92
C MET A 112 29.67 12.52 19.49
N THR A 113 30.17 13.75 19.45
CA THR A 113 29.41 14.93 19.03
C THR A 113 28.85 14.74 17.62
N LEU A 114 29.67 14.27 16.68
CA LEU A 114 29.25 14.01 15.30
C LEU A 114 28.19 12.90 15.21
N VAL A 115 28.46 11.75 15.84
CA VAL A 115 27.57 10.57 15.77
C VAL A 115 26.21 10.86 16.39
N TYR A 116 26.16 11.50 17.57
CA TYR A 116 24.88 11.85 18.19
C TYR A 116 24.12 12.93 17.41
N SER A 117 24.81 13.92 16.83
CA SER A 117 24.16 14.93 15.98
C SER A 117 23.47 14.29 14.77
N ILE A 118 24.16 13.39 14.06
CA ILE A 118 23.60 12.64 12.92
C ILE A 118 22.41 11.78 13.35
N SER A 119 22.52 11.13 14.52
CA SER A 119 21.48 10.25 15.06
C SER A 119 20.20 11.03 15.40
N ILE A 120 20.34 12.18 16.06
CA ILE A 120 19.22 13.09 16.39
C ILE A 120 18.54 13.57 15.11
N TYR A 121 19.33 14.01 14.11
CA TYR A 121 18.78 14.44 12.83
C TYR A 121 18.02 13.31 12.12
N HIS A 122 18.61 12.12 12.04
CA HIS A 122 18.00 10.97 11.37
C HIS A 122 16.69 10.54 12.04
N PHE A 123 16.68 10.36 13.35
CA PHE A 123 15.49 9.91 14.08
C PHE A 123 14.41 11.00 14.22
N GLY A 124 14.80 12.27 14.27
CA GLY A 124 13.87 13.40 14.43
C GLY A 124 13.28 13.91 13.12
N PHE A 125 14.11 14.06 12.09
CA PHE A 125 13.80 14.94 10.97
C PHE A 125 13.94 14.29 9.58
N ALA A 126 14.78 13.27 9.42
CA ALA A 126 15.05 12.69 8.11
C ALA A 126 13.78 12.10 7.46
N LYS A 127 13.48 12.56 6.23
CA LYS A 127 12.33 12.09 5.45
C LYS A 127 12.37 10.58 5.20
N SER A 128 13.55 10.04 4.90
CA SER A 128 13.75 8.60 4.69
C SER A 128 13.50 7.77 5.95
N PHE A 129 13.87 8.26 7.12
CA PHE A 129 13.52 7.60 8.38
C PHE A 129 12.02 7.66 8.65
N LYS A 130 11.35 8.80 8.40
CA LYS A 130 9.89 8.91 8.57
C LYS A 130 9.14 7.88 7.72
N GLU A 131 9.53 7.70 6.45
CA GLU A 131 8.92 6.70 5.57
C GLU A 131 9.18 5.26 6.04
N PHE A 132 10.40 4.96 6.47
CA PHE A 132 10.75 3.66 7.05
C PHE A 132 9.96 3.37 8.34
N PHE A 133 9.86 4.37 9.21
CA PHE A 133 9.13 4.28 10.47
C PHE A 133 7.62 4.12 10.24
N LYS A 134 7.08 4.78 9.20
CA LYS A 134 5.69 4.58 8.76
C LYS A 134 5.47 3.14 8.32
N TYR A 135 6.34 2.62 7.42
CA TYR A 135 6.28 1.24 6.94
C TYR A 135 6.25 0.21 8.08
N GLN A 136 7.10 0.37 9.11
CA GLN A 136 7.13 -0.52 10.28
C GLN A 136 5.81 -0.52 11.07
N ASN A 137 5.13 0.63 11.14
CA ASN A 137 3.88 0.77 11.88
C ASN A 137 2.65 0.42 11.04
N THR A 138 2.78 0.35 9.71
CA THR A 138 1.71 -0.14 8.83
C THR A 138 1.33 -1.60 9.12
N GLU A 139 2.26 -2.43 9.60
CA GLU A 139 1.96 -3.82 10.02
C GLU A 139 1.22 -3.91 11.37
N THR A 140 1.15 -2.81 12.13
CA THR A 140 0.65 -2.79 13.52
C THR A 140 -0.65 -2.00 13.70
N GLU A 141 -1.22 -1.42 12.65
CA GLU A 141 -2.63 -1.00 12.68
C GLU A 141 -3.48 -2.26 12.86
N ILE A 142 -4.33 -2.27 13.89
CA ILE A 142 -5.18 -3.39 14.26
C ILE A 142 -5.89 -3.89 13.00
N LYS A 143 -5.48 -5.07 12.51
CA LYS A 143 -6.11 -5.69 11.35
C LYS A 143 -7.54 -6.04 11.74
N GLU A 144 -8.50 -5.52 10.98
CA GLU A 144 -9.91 -5.85 11.20
C GLU A 144 -10.06 -7.39 11.15
N PRO A 145 -10.87 -8.00 12.04
CA PRO A 145 -11.07 -9.44 12.01
C PRO A 145 -11.65 -9.86 10.65
N VAL A 146 -11.20 -11.00 10.15
CA VAL A 146 -11.78 -11.59 8.94
C VAL A 146 -13.22 -11.98 9.25
N GLN A 147 -14.15 -11.42 8.49
CA GLN A 147 -15.58 -11.67 8.58
C GLN A 147 -16.09 -11.96 7.17
N ASP A 148 -16.83 -13.06 7.03
CA ASP A 148 -17.53 -13.39 5.79
C ASP A 148 -18.96 -12.85 5.86
N SER A 149 -19.52 -12.48 4.70
CA SER A 149 -20.86 -11.91 4.58
C SER A 149 -21.48 -12.28 3.25
N LYS A 150 -22.75 -12.66 3.29
CA LYS A 150 -23.60 -12.86 2.11
C LYS A 150 -24.55 -11.66 1.91
N GLN A 151 -24.18 -10.49 2.41
CA GLN A 151 -24.92 -9.25 2.17
C GLN A 151 -24.34 -8.51 0.96
N LEU A 152 -25.20 -7.73 0.31
CA LEU A 152 -24.83 -6.81 -0.76
C LEU A 152 -24.79 -5.41 -0.18
N MET A 153 -23.81 -4.61 -0.60
CA MET A 153 -23.87 -3.18 -0.31
C MET A 153 -25.14 -2.58 -0.91
N GLU A 154 -25.81 -1.71 -0.15
CA GLU A 154 -26.96 -0.94 -0.61
C GLU A 154 -26.68 -0.25 -1.96
N ALA A 155 -27.60 -0.40 -2.91
CA ALA A 155 -27.37 -0.01 -4.30
C ALA A 155 -27.04 1.49 -4.45
N GLU A 156 -27.72 2.36 -3.72
CA GLU A 156 -27.45 3.81 -3.73
C GLU A 156 -26.03 4.14 -3.22
N LYS A 157 -25.58 3.45 -2.17
CA LYS A 157 -24.23 3.63 -1.62
C LYS A 157 -23.16 3.14 -2.60
N PHE A 158 -23.37 1.97 -3.20
CA PHE A 158 -22.46 1.40 -4.20
C PHE A 158 -22.30 2.36 -5.40
N TRP A 159 -23.41 2.78 -6.00
CA TRP A 159 -23.38 3.65 -7.18
C TRP A 159 -22.81 5.04 -6.86
N LYS A 160 -23.07 5.57 -5.66
CA LYS A 160 -22.47 6.83 -5.21
C LYS A 160 -20.94 6.75 -5.12
N ILE A 161 -20.39 5.62 -4.65
CA ILE A 161 -18.93 5.42 -4.61
C ILE A 161 -18.37 5.40 -6.05
N ILE A 162 -18.98 4.64 -6.95
CA ILE A 162 -18.56 4.58 -8.37
C ILE A 162 -18.60 5.96 -9.03
N GLU A 163 -19.69 6.72 -8.80
CA GLU A 163 -19.87 8.08 -9.32
C GLU A 163 -18.78 9.03 -8.83
N ILE A 164 -18.51 9.06 -7.51
CA ILE A 164 -17.42 9.87 -6.92
C ILE A 164 -16.08 9.54 -7.59
N CYS A 165 -15.78 8.24 -7.77
CA CYS A 165 -14.54 7.80 -8.38
C CYS A 165 -14.44 8.23 -9.85
N LYS A 166 -15.52 8.10 -10.61
CA LYS A 166 -15.59 8.51 -12.02
C LYS A 166 -15.45 10.03 -12.19
N THR A 167 -16.10 10.81 -11.33
CA THR A 167 -15.99 12.28 -11.35
C THR A 167 -14.56 12.73 -11.03
N ASN A 168 -13.95 12.16 -9.98
CA ASN A 168 -12.61 12.55 -9.54
C ASN A 168 -11.51 12.04 -10.49
N SER A 169 -11.80 11.04 -11.31
CA SER A 169 -10.85 10.52 -12.30
C SER A 169 -10.80 11.34 -13.59
N PHE A 170 -11.78 12.22 -13.84
CA PHE A 170 -11.90 13.02 -15.07
C PHE A 170 -11.80 12.17 -16.35
N GLY A 171 -12.44 11.00 -16.35
CA GLY A 171 -12.46 10.09 -17.50
C GLY A 171 -11.26 9.14 -17.60
N ASN A 172 -10.21 9.32 -16.80
CA ASN A 172 -9.05 8.41 -16.81
C ASN A 172 -9.35 7.14 -15.99
N TYR A 173 -9.34 5.97 -16.64
CA TYR A 173 -9.72 4.71 -16.01
C TYR A 173 -8.73 4.23 -14.94
N GLU A 174 -7.42 4.29 -15.19
CA GLU A 174 -6.40 3.95 -14.17
C GLU A 174 -6.52 4.82 -12.91
N LYS A 175 -6.77 6.12 -13.10
CA LYS A 175 -6.99 7.06 -12.00
C LYS A 175 -8.27 6.71 -11.25
N GLN A 176 -9.32 6.23 -11.94
CA GLN A 176 -10.54 5.77 -11.29
C GLN A 176 -10.29 4.63 -10.30
N GLN A 177 -9.39 3.68 -10.62
CA GLN A 177 -8.98 2.61 -9.71
C GLN A 177 -8.28 3.16 -8.45
N SER A 178 -7.45 4.19 -8.64
CA SER A 178 -6.81 4.91 -7.53
C SER A 178 -7.81 5.68 -6.66
N GLU A 179 -8.84 6.29 -7.24
CA GLU A 179 -9.92 6.94 -6.49
C GLU A 179 -10.79 5.92 -5.76
N LEU A 180 -11.10 4.77 -6.38
CA LEU A 180 -11.84 3.68 -5.73
C LEU A 180 -11.08 3.15 -4.52
N SER A 181 -9.75 2.99 -4.64
CA SER A 181 -8.90 2.63 -3.50
C SER A 181 -9.01 3.62 -2.33
N LYS A 182 -9.13 4.92 -2.63
CA LYS A 182 -9.28 5.98 -1.60
C LYS A 182 -10.66 5.98 -0.96
N GLU A 183 -11.71 5.62 -1.69
CA GLU A 183 -13.05 5.52 -1.11
C GLU A 183 -13.21 4.25 -0.28
N LEU A 184 -12.79 3.10 -0.81
CA LEU A 184 -12.94 1.81 -0.11
C LEU A 184 -12.10 1.72 1.17
N ILE A 185 -10.93 2.38 1.25
CA ILE A 185 -10.12 2.35 2.47
C ILE A 185 -10.82 3.02 3.67
N LYS A 186 -11.80 3.89 3.42
CA LYS A 186 -12.60 4.58 4.45
C LYS A 186 -13.70 3.71 5.05
N LEU A 187 -14.09 2.65 4.34
CA LEU A 187 -15.10 1.69 4.80
C LEU A 187 -14.50 0.71 5.80
N THR A 188 -15.32 -0.08 6.50
CA THR A 188 -14.86 -1.27 7.24
C THR A 188 -14.55 -2.44 6.29
N ALA A 189 -13.83 -3.46 6.76
CA ALA A 189 -13.52 -4.64 5.96
C ALA A 189 -14.78 -5.39 5.51
N ILE A 190 -15.80 -5.46 6.36
CA ILE A 190 -17.08 -6.10 6.02
C ILE A 190 -17.82 -5.31 4.93
N GLU A 191 -17.82 -3.98 5.00
CA GLU A 191 -18.40 -3.13 3.95
C GLU A 191 -17.63 -3.22 2.63
N VAL A 192 -16.31 -3.43 2.66
CA VAL A 192 -15.51 -3.70 1.44
C VAL A 192 -15.90 -5.05 0.83
N LEU A 193 -16.15 -6.08 1.66
CA LEU A 193 -16.68 -7.36 1.18
C LEU A 193 -18.07 -7.21 0.57
N GLU A 194 -18.95 -6.42 1.18
CA GLU A 194 -20.29 -6.16 0.67
C GLU A 194 -20.28 -5.34 -0.63
N PHE A 195 -19.33 -4.41 -0.78
CA PHE A 195 -19.07 -3.72 -2.04
C PHE A 195 -18.66 -4.71 -3.13
N ASP A 196 -17.71 -5.60 -2.81
CA ASP A 196 -17.19 -6.60 -3.74
C ASP A 196 -18.27 -7.63 -4.14
N ASN A 197 -19.10 -8.06 -3.18
CA ASN A 197 -20.27 -8.89 -3.44
C ASN A 197 -21.22 -8.20 -4.44
N LYS A 198 -21.53 -6.91 -4.23
CA LYS A 198 -22.38 -6.14 -5.15
C LYS A 198 -21.75 -6.02 -6.54
N PHE A 199 -20.44 -5.77 -6.60
CA PHE A 199 -19.69 -5.71 -7.87
C PHE A 199 -19.77 -7.04 -8.63
N ARG A 200 -19.50 -8.16 -7.96
CA ARG A 200 -19.58 -9.52 -8.53
C ARG A 200 -21.00 -9.88 -8.97
N THR A 201 -22.02 -9.50 -8.21
CA THR A 201 -23.42 -9.67 -8.62
C THR A 201 -23.74 -8.93 -9.90
N LEU A 202 -23.36 -7.64 -10.01
CA LEU A 202 -23.59 -6.85 -11.22
C LEU A 202 -22.82 -7.41 -12.43
N LYS A 203 -21.58 -7.90 -12.25
CA LYS A 203 -20.84 -8.59 -13.32
C LYS A 203 -21.57 -9.83 -13.83
N GLY A 204 -22.12 -10.62 -12.92
CA GLY A 204 -22.89 -11.82 -13.25
C GLY A 204 -24.23 -11.51 -13.93
N GLU A 205 -24.90 -10.42 -13.55
CA GLU A 205 -26.15 -9.98 -14.19
C GLU A 205 -25.99 -9.69 -15.69
N ILE A 206 -24.81 -9.18 -16.09
CA ILE A 206 -24.49 -8.90 -17.50
C ILE A 206 -23.58 -9.96 -18.13
N TYR A 207 -23.49 -11.16 -17.52
CA TYR A 207 -22.83 -12.29 -18.18
C TYR A 207 -23.77 -12.88 -19.24
N ASN A 208 -23.83 -12.20 -20.37
CA ASN A 208 -24.80 -12.42 -21.42
C ASN A 208 -24.16 -12.21 -22.80
N TRP A 209 -24.63 -12.97 -23.79
CA TRP A 209 -24.09 -12.95 -25.15
C TRP A 209 -24.23 -11.60 -25.87
N ASP A 210 -25.27 -10.81 -25.62
CA ASP A 210 -25.40 -9.46 -26.21
C ASP A 210 -24.31 -8.51 -25.69
N PHE A 211 -24.00 -8.60 -24.39
CA PHE A 211 -22.89 -7.84 -23.81
C PHE A 211 -21.54 -8.31 -24.35
N TRP A 212 -21.39 -9.62 -24.59
CA TRP A 212 -20.19 -10.16 -25.21
C TRP A 212 -20.01 -9.61 -26.63
N ALA A 213 -21.05 -9.68 -27.45
CA ALA A 213 -21.03 -9.13 -28.81
C ALA A 213 -20.70 -7.64 -28.78
N SER A 214 -21.26 -6.88 -27.83
CA SER A 214 -20.94 -5.45 -27.69
C SER A 214 -19.46 -5.21 -27.36
N ALA A 215 -18.87 -6.00 -26.47
CA ALA A 215 -17.44 -5.92 -26.13
C ALA A 215 -16.58 -6.24 -27.36
N TYR A 216 -16.96 -7.28 -28.10
CA TYR A 216 -16.31 -7.68 -29.35
C TYR A 216 -16.36 -6.57 -30.40
N ILE A 217 -17.53 -5.97 -30.66
CA ILE A 217 -17.71 -4.87 -31.62
C ILE A 217 -16.91 -3.64 -31.18
N ILE A 218 -16.99 -3.26 -29.91
CA ILE A 218 -16.33 -2.05 -29.38
C ILE A 218 -14.81 -2.16 -29.48
N ASN A 219 -14.26 -3.35 -29.21
CA ASN A 219 -12.82 -3.57 -29.16
C ASN A 219 -12.23 -4.06 -30.50
N GLY A 220 -13.07 -4.47 -31.44
CA GLY A 220 -12.64 -5.13 -32.68
C GLY A 220 -12.11 -6.55 -32.47
N GLY A 221 -12.72 -7.28 -31.53
CA GLY A 221 -12.28 -8.59 -31.06
C GLY A 221 -12.27 -8.66 -29.53
N CYS A 222 -12.62 -9.80 -28.93
CA CYS A 222 -12.58 -9.93 -27.46
C CYS A 222 -12.51 -11.39 -27.01
N SER A 223 -11.53 -11.71 -26.17
CA SER A 223 -11.44 -12.99 -25.45
C SER A 223 -12.31 -13.01 -24.19
N ASP A 224 -12.44 -14.16 -23.53
CA ASP A 224 -13.12 -14.32 -22.24
C ASP A 224 -12.58 -13.35 -21.18
N ASP A 225 -11.25 -13.19 -21.11
CA ASP A 225 -10.59 -12.26 -20.18
C ASP A 225 -10.97 -10.81 -20.50
N CYS A 226 -10.89 -10.44 -21.79
CA CYS A 226 -11.34 -9.13 -22.28
C CYS A 226 -12.81 -8.87 -21.91
N PHE A 227 -13.69 -9.88 -22.03
CA PHE A 227 -15.10 -9.71 -21.70
C PHE A 227 -15.34 -9.61 -20.17
N SER A 228 -14.56 -10.34 -19.36
CA SER A 228 -14.58 -10.14 -17.90
C SER A 228 -14.19 -8.71 -17.52
N ASP A 229 -13.16 -8.17 -18.16
CA ASP A 229 -12.68 -6.82 -17.92
C ASP A 229 -13.68 -5.76 -18.41
N PHE A 230 -14.26 -5.95 -19.60
CA PHE A 230 -15.33 -5.09 -20.14
C PHE A 230 -16.47 -4.92 -19.15
N ARG A 231 -16.96 -6.01 -18.56
CA ARG A 231 -18.06 -5.97 -17.58
C ARG A 231 -17.68 -5.15 -16.33
N GLY A 232 -16.43 -5.29 -15.86
CA GLY A 232 -15.89 -4.49 -14.77
C GLY A 232 -15.77 -3.00 -15.12
N TRP A 233 -15.29 -2.68 -16.32
CA TRP A 233 -15.22 -1.32 -16.84
C TRP A 233 -16.60 -0.69 -17.03
N LEU A 234 -17.59 -1.44 -17.52
CA LEU A 234 -18.95 -0.95 -17.73
C LEU A 234 -19.62 -0.56 -16.42
N ILE A 235 -19.42 -1.34 -15.34
CA ILE A 235 -19.84 -0.94 -13.99
C ILE A 235 -19.14 0.38 -13.59
N GLY A 236 -17.86 0.52 -13.90
CA GLY A 236 -17.09 1.76 -13.71
C GLY A 236 -17.65 2.98 -14.45
N GLN A 237 -18.41 2.79 -15.52
CA GLN A 237 -19.09 3.89 -16.23
C GLN A 237 -20.26 4.49 -15.44
N GLY A 238 -20.67 3.84 -14.35
CA GLY A 238 -21.68 4.33 -13.43
C GLY A 238 -23.09 3.93 -13.80
N LYS A 239 -24.00 4.16 -12.84
CA LYS A 239 -25.37 3.64 -12.83
C LYS A 239 -26.14 3.90 -14.12
N SER A 240 -26.17 5.15 -14.57
CA SER A 240 -26.98 5.56 -15.73
C SER A 240 -26.60 4.80 -17.00
N ILE A 241 -25.28 4.67 -17.28
CA ILE A 241 -24.78 3.97 -18.46
C ILE A 241 -25.03 2.47 -18.33
N PHE A 242 -24.74 1.89 -17.16
CA PHE A 242 -24.97 0.48 -16.89
C PHE A 242 -26.44 0.08 -17.07
N GLU A 243 -27.37 0.79 -16.41
CA GLU A 243 -28.81 0.50 -16.48
C GLU A 243 -29.37 0.76 -17.88
N SER A 244 -28.88 1.79 -18.58
CA SER A 244 -29.25 2.06 -19.98
C SER A 244 -28.84 0.92 -20.91
N ALA A 245 -27.65 0.36 -20.74
CA ALA A 245 -27.16 -0.78 -21.52
C ALA A 245 -27.93 -2.07 -21.22
N VAL A 246 -28.30 -2.31 -19.95
CA VAL A 246 -29.13 -3.44 -19.55
C VAL A 246 -30.53 -3.37 -20.17
N GLN A 247 -31.10 -2.17 -20.32
CA GLN A 247 -32.39 -1.97 -20.98
C GLN A 247 -32.30 -2.17 -22.49
N ASN A 248 -31.22 -1.68 -23.11
CA ASN A 248 -30.97 -1.85 -24.53
C ASN A 248 -29.46 -1.77 -24.80
N ILE A 249 -28.89 -2.89 -25.27
CA ILE A 249 -27.46 -2.99 -25.53
C ILE A 249 -26.95 -1.95 -26.53
N GLU A 250 -27.80 -1.55 -27.49
CA GLU A 250 -27.47 -0.54 -28.51
C GLU A 250 -27.22 0.85 -27.92
N ASN A 251 -27.64 1.12 -26.67
CA ASN A 251 -27.36 2.38 -25.99
C ASN A 251 -25.86 2.56 -25.67
N LEU A 252 -25.08 1.48 -25.68
CA LEU A 252 -23.62 1.56 -25.61
C LEU A 252 -23.01 2.33 -26.81
N SER A 253 -23.74 2.48 -27.92
CA SER A 253 -23.33 3.38 -29.00
C SER A 253 -23.30 4.86 -28.60
N GLU A 254 -23.77 5.26 -27.42
CA GLU A 254 -23.69 6.65 -26.94
C GLU A 254 -22.36 6.95 -26.22
N LEU A 255 -21.55 5.93 -25.90
CA LEU A 255 -20.26 6.10 -25.23
C LEU A 255 -19.31 7.01 -26.03
N SER A 256 -18.78 8.06 -25.40
CA SER A 256 -17.84 8.98 -26.06
C SER A 256 -16.42 8.42 -26.16
N GLU A 257 -16.03 7.57 -25.21
CA GLU A 257 -14.72 6.95 -25.10
C GLU A 257 -14.86 5.55 -24.50
N THR A 258 -14.03 4.62 -24.98
CA THR A 258 -14.09 3.18 -24.63
C THR A 258 -12.79 2.69 -24.01
N ASN A 259 -11.92 3.60 -23.58
CA ASN A 259 -10.59 3.31 -23.02
C ASN A 259 -9.69 2.43 -23.91
N ASN A 260 -9.94 2.42 -25.23
CA ASN A 260 -9.18 1.63 -26.22
C ASN A 260 -9.03 0.14 -25.86
N GLY A 261 -10.04 -0.45 -25.22
CA GLY A 261 -10.03 -1.86 -24.83
C GLY A 261 -9.25 -2.20 -23.56
N ASP A 262 -8.59 -1.23 -22.93
CA ASP A 262 -7.84 -1.45 -21.68
C ASP A 262 -8.79 -1.42 -20.48
N TRP A 263 -9.56 -2.49 -20.28
CA TRP A 263 -10.64 -2.53 -19.30
C TRP A 263 -10.26 -3.15 -17.95
N GLU A 264 -9.01 -3.56 -17.79
CA GLU A 264 -8.55 -4.27 -16.60
C GLU A 264 -8.42 -3.33 -15.39
N GLY A 265 -8.87 -3.77 -14.22
CA GLY A 265 -8.35 -3.23 -12.95
C GLY A 265 -9.36 -2.95 -11.84
N LEU A 266 -10.56 -2.41 -12.15
CA LEU A 266 -11.52 -2.02 -11.10
C LEU A 266 -11.96 -3.19 -10.21
N SER A 267 -12.08 -4.39 -10.80
CA SER A 267 -12.49 -5.63 -10.12
C SER A 267 -11.50 -6.10 -9.05
N TYR A 268 -10.21 -5.73 -9.15
CA TYR A 268 -9.19 -6.16 -8.19
C TYR A 268 -9.10 -5.26 -6.96
N VAL A 269 -9.57 -4.01 -7.06
CA VAL A 269 -9.43 -2.98 -6.01
C VAL A 269 -10.03 -3.43 -4.66
N PRO A 270 -11.23 -4.03 -4.59
CA PRO A 270 -11.81 -4.45 -3.31
C PRO A 270 -10.93 -5.46 -2.57
N ASN A 271 -10.36 -6.45 -3.27
CA ASN A 271 -9.47 -7.44 -2.67
C ASN A 271 -8.18 -6.80 -2.11
N ASP A 272 -7.55 -5.89 -2.87
CA ASP A 272 -6.35 -5.19 -2.42
C ASP A 272 -6.60 -4.36 -1.14
N ILE A 273 -7.75 -3.69 -1.08
CA ILE A 273 -8.16 -2.93 0.09
C ILE A 273 -8.50 -3.85 1.27
N TYR A 274 -9.17 -4.97 1.03
CA TYR A 274 -9.47 -5.95 2.08
C TYR A 274 -8.18 -6.54 2.68
N ILE A 275 -7.21 -6.94 1.85
CA ILE A 275 -5.90 -7.42 2.29
C ILE A 275 -5.18 -6.34 3.11
N LYS A 276 -5.24 -5.07 2.68
CA LYS A 276 -4.65 -3.97 3.42
C LYS A 276 -5.28 -3.78 4.81
N LYS A 277 -6.57 -4.06 4.96
CA LYS A 277 -7.31 -3.92 6.22
C LYS A 277 -7.17 -5.12 7.16
N THR A 278 -7.20 -6.33 6.64
CA THR A 278 -7.27 -7.57 7.43
C THR A 278 -5.99 -8.38 7.40
N GLY A 279 -5.08 -8.10 6.46
CA GLY A 279 -3.91 -8.90 6.16
C GLY A 279 -4.20 -10.23 5.47
N ASN A 280 -5.44 -10.50 5.08
CA ASN A 280 -5.89 -11.76 4.48
C ASN A 280 -6.64 -11.49 3.17
N ASN A 281 -6.70 -12.49 2.28
CA ASN A 281 -7.51 -12.41 1.08
C ASN A 281 -9.00 -12.20 1.44
N ILE A 282 -9.73 -11.55 0.53
CA ILE A 282 -11.17 -11.38 0.70
C ILE A 282 -11.87 -12.75 0.82
N PRO A 283 -12.75 -12.95 1.79
CA PRO A 283 -13.57 -14.16 1.90
C PRO A 283 -14.43 -14.38 0.67
N GLN A 284 -14.98 -15.60 0.54
CA GLN A 284 -15.77 -15.94 -0.63
C GLN A 284 -17.01 -15.06 -0.80
N GLY A 285 -17.70 -14.63 0.26
CA GLY A 285 -18.90 -13.79 0.11
C GLY A 285 -19.89 -14.33 -0.94
N ILE A 286 -20.51 -13.47 -1.74
CA ILE A 286 -21.40 -13.86 -2.85
C ILE A 286 -20.56 -14.12 -4.10
N GLN A 287 -20.68 -15.31 -4.69
CA GLN A 287 -19.98 -15.65 -5.94
C GLN A 287 -20.69 -15.04 -7.15
N GLU A 288 -19.92 -14.66 -8.16
CA GLU A 288 -20.43 -14.23 -9.47
C GLU A 288 -21.23 -15.38 -10.12
N ASN A 289 -22.32 -15.06 -10.79
CA ASN A 289 -22.99 -16.03 -11.66
C ASN A 289 -22.16 -16.22 -12.93
N ILE A 290 -21.66 -17.43 -13.15
CA ILE A 290 -20.82 -17.82 -14.28
C ILE A 290 -21.59 -18.61 -15.35
N GLU A 291 -22.92 -18.61 -15.30
CA GLU A 291 -23.75 -19.16 -16.37
C GLU A 291 -24.07 -18.04 -17.36
N ILE A 292 -23.52 -18.14 -18.58
CA ILE A 292 -23.80 -17.17 -19.63
C ILE A 292 -25.23 -17.33 -20.14
N SER A 293 -25.94 -16.21 -20.27
CA SER A 293 -27.34 -16.17 -20.73
C SER A 293 -27.46 -15.56 -22.14
N GLY A 294 -28.65 -15.71 -22.73
CA GLY A 294 -28.96 -15.17 -24.06
C GLY A 294 -28.63 -16.14 -25.20
N GLU A 295 -28.72 -15.64 -26.42
CA GLU A 295 -28.40 -16.38 -27.64
C GLU A 295 -26.98 -16.01 -28.10
N GLU A 296 -26.13 -17.02 -28.25
CA GLU A 296 -24.78 -16.85 -28.80
C GLU A 296 -24.83 -16.21 -30.18
N TRP A 297 -23.90 -15.29 -30.44
CA TRP A 297 -23.80 -14.57 -31.71
C TRP A 297 -22.78 -15.24 -32.63
N GLU A 298 -22.95 -15.03 -33.94
CA GLU A 298 -21.97 -15.50 -34.92
C GLU A 298 -20.92 -14.42 -35.16
N GLU A 299 -19.65 -14.82 -35.20
CA GLU A 299 -18.50 -13.96 -35.56
C GLU A 299 -18.47 -13.65 -37.06
N ASP A 300 -19.61 -13.16 -37.57
CA ASP A 300 -19.82 -12.70 -38.93
C ASP A 300 -20.20 -11.21 -38.91
N GLU A 301 -19.50 -10.40 -39.68
CA GLU A 301 -19.70 -8.95 -39.72
C GLU A 301 -21.11 -8.58 -40.18
N THR A 302 -21.68 -9.35 -41.12
CA THR A 302 -23.03 -9.08 -41.64
C THR A 302 -24.08 -9.41 -40.57
N TYR A 303 -23.89 -10.50 -39.83
CA TYR A 303 -24.71 -10.85 -38.67
C TYR A 303 -24.67 -9.74 -37.61
N LEU A 304 -23.48 -9.34 -37.17
CA LEU A 304 -23.30 -8.32 -36.12
C LEU A 304 -23.86 -6.95 -36.54
N LYS A 305 -23.64 -6.56 -37.80
CA LYS A 305 -24.20 -5.32 -38.37
C LYS A 305 -25.73 -5.32 -38.41
N ASN A 306 -26.35 -6.47 -38.68
CA ASN A 306 -27.80 -6.59 -38.73
C ASN A 306 -28.43 -6.69 -37.33
N LYS A 307 -27.77 -7.38 -36.38
CA LYS A 307 -28.27 -7.56 -35.01
C LYS A 307 -28.03 -6.34 -34.11
N TYR A 308 -26.89 -5.65 -34.29
CA TYR A 308 -26.49 -4.47 -33.51
C TYR A 308 -26.11 -3.27 -34.40
N PRO A 309 -27.03 -2.77 -35.25
CA PRO A 309 -26.76 -1.72 -36.23
C PRO A 309 -26.17 -0.42 -35.66
N LYS A 310 -26.56 0.04 -34.46
CA LYS A 310 -26.03 1.31 -33.92
C LYS A 310 -24.61 1.14 -33.39
N LEU A 311 -24.36 0.07 -32.65
CA LEU A 311 -23.03 -0.30 -32.17
C LEU A 311 -22.07 -0.53 -33.34
N TRP A 312 -22.49 -1.30 -34.33
CA TRP A 312 -21.69 -1.55 -35.52
C TRP A 312 -21.39 -0.26 -36.29
N SER A 313 -22.39 0.60 -36.49
CA SER A 313 -22.17 1.88 -37.18
C SER A 313 -21.16 2.80 -36.48
N LYS A 314 -20.97 2.65 -35.16
CA LYS A 314 -20.07 3.51 -34.39
C LYS A 314 -18.69 2.91 -34.18
N PHE A 315 -18.62 1.63 -33.87
CA PHE A 315 -17.38 0.96 -33.45
C PHE A 315 -16.97 -0.21 -34.35
N GLY A 316 -17.87 -0.71 -35.20
CA GLY A 316 -17.57 -1.77 -36.15
C GLY A 316 -16.44 -1.35 -37.10
N MET A 317 -15.61 -2.33 -37.46
CA MET A 317 -14.55 -2.18 -38.47
C MET A 317 -15.11 -2.28 -39.89
#